data_AF-A0AAW1W5W8-F1
#
_entry.id   AF-A0AAW1W5W8-F1
#
_cell.length_a   1.000
_cell.length_b   1.000
_cell.length_c   1.000
_cell.angle_alpha   90.00
_cell.angle_beta   90.00
_cell.angle_gamma   90.00
#
_symmetry.space_group_name_H-M   'P 1'
#
loop_
_entity.id
_entity.type
_entity.pdbx_description
1 polymer ?
#
loop_
_entity_poly.entity_id
_entity_poly.type
_entity_poly.pdbx_seq_one_letter_code
_entity_poly.pdbx_strand_id
1 'polypeptide(L)'
;MKNPNSDETTPNSNHKGNGTVVAPGSVSAGGGGVIEECSNCGTKKGWVLHNVRHRATLRRFCTSCVLRLHPAYFCPFCFVFRDHNSQNTPPPNLLVSCSKCPSLSHGDCLPRPSASAAFLCPPCASGNPNYSFFQLDDHNKVLDKRLAAVLLCAANISAASMSKAVVTSRAEAEKRVREAAFARKRAREALDRLVLLSSRGKNKTPPIAFNNGGLDHKHQLIKGEFDHKVKLELKE
;
A
#
# COMPACT_ATOMS: atom_id res chain seq x y z
N MET A 1 7.91 -62.51 23.63
CA MET A 1 6.78 -61.55 23.70
C MET A 1 6.69 -60.90 22.31
N LYS A 2 5.84 -61.22 21.30
CA LYS A 2 4.46 -61.73 21.20
C LYS A 2 3.58 -61.01 22.23
N ASN A 3 2.63 -60.15 21.89
CA ASN A 3 1.65 -60.23 20.80
C ASN A 3 1.02 -58.81 20.55
N PRO A 4 -0.11 -58.63 19.83
CA PRO A 4 -0.20 -57.83 18.61
C PRO A 4 -1.41 -56.85 18.63
N ASN A 5 -1.99 -56.56 17.45
CA ASN A 5 -3.32 -56.01 17.16
C ASN A 5 -3.51 -54.48 17.16
N SER A 6 -4.33 -53.89 16.29
CA SER A 6 -4.98 -54.25 15.01
C SER A 6 -5.84 -53.04 14.60
N ASP A 7 -6.37 -53.08 13.37
CA ASP A 7 -7.54 -52.36 12.85
C ASP A 7 -7.33 -50.90 12.42
N GLU A 8 -7.22 -50.60 11.12
CA GLU A 8 -8.20 -50.70 10.01
C GLU A 8 -9.28 -49.60 10.07
N THR A 9 -9.33 -48.80 8.99
CA THR A 9 -10.53 -48.28 8.30
C THR A 9 -10.38 -46.81 7.86
N THR A 10 -10.13 -46.62 6.57
CA THR A 10 -10.45 -45.39 5.81
C THR A 10 -11.97 -45.25 5.63
N PRO A 11 -12.48 -44.03 5.44
CA PRO A 11 -13.08 -43.79 4.13
C PRO A 11 -12.75 -42.42 3.51
N ASN A 12 -12.67 -42.50 2.19
CA ASN A 12 -12.60 -41.45 1.19
C ASN A 12 -13.86 -40.57 1.18
N SER A 13 -13.69 -39.26 1.09
CA SER A 13 -14.72 -38.38 0.53
C SER A 13 -14.10 -37.21 -0.24
N ASN A 14 -14.21 -37.33 -1.57
CA ASN A 14 -14.15 -36.22 -2.51
C ASN A 14 -15.14 -35.12 -2.12
N HIS A 15 -14.68 -33.87 -2.04
CA HIS A 15 -15.54 -32.75 -2.40
C HIS A 15 -14.78 -31.68 -3.17
N LYS A 16 -15.39 -31.32 -4.30
CA LYS A 16 -14.94 -30.44 -5.36
C LYS A 16 -15.59 -29.06 -5.13
N GLY A 17 -14.86 -27.99 -5.46
CA GLY A 17 -15.36 -26.62 -5.63
C GLY A 17 -14.83 -25.64 -4.58
N ASN A 18 -14.65 -24.35 -4.85
CA ASN A 18 -14.87 -23.59 -6.07
C ASN A 18 -14.17 -22.21 -5.95
N GLY A 19 -13.77 -21.66 -7.09
CA GLY A 19 -13.31 -20.29 -7.39
C GLY A 19 -13.03 -19.30 -6.26
N THR A 20 -11.74 -19.03 -6.02
CA THR A 20 -11.30 -17.80 -5.36
C THR A 20 -11.29 -16.65 -6.37
N VAL A 21 -12.13 -15.65 -6.10
CA VAL A 21 -12.17 -14.37 -6.79
C VAL A 21 -10.86 -13.63 -6.48
N VAL A 22 -10.03 -13.40 -7.48
CA VAL A 22 -8.76 -12.68 -7.33
C VAL A 22 -9.04 -11.18 -7.20
N ALA A 23 -8.92 -10.66 -5.99
CA ALA A 23 -8.77 -9.23 -5.74
C ALA A 23 -7.30 -8.84 -5.98
N PRO A 24 -7.00 -7.73 -6.68
CA PRO A 24 -5.61 -7.27 -6.81
C PRO A 24 -5.24 -6.50 -5.53
N GLY A 25 -4.27 -7.03 -4.77
CA GLY A 25 -3.61 -6.28 -3.69
C GLY A 25 -3.47 -6.99 -2.35
N SER A 26 -3.28 -8.30 -2.31
CA SER A 26 -2.83 -9.01 -1.11
C SER A 26 -1.30 -8.92 -1.04
N VAL A 27 -0.77 -8.14 -0.10
CA VAL A 27 0.62 -8.31 0.34
C VAL A 27 0.72 -9.67 1.02
N SER A 28 1.48 -10.57 0.42
CA SER A 28 1.71 -11.93 0.91
C SER A 28 2.36 -11.88 2.29
N ALA A 29 1.62 -12.36 3.30
CA ALA A 29 2.22 -12.88 4.53
C ALA A 29 2.82 -14.26 4.19
N GLY A 30 4.04 -14.26 3.66
CA GLY A 30 4.82 -15.47 3.38
C GLY A 30 6.01 -15.53 4.31
N GLY A 31 5.96 -16.45 5.28
CA GLY A 31 7.06 -16.79 6.16
C GLY A 31 8.21 -17.44 5.38
N GLY A 32 9.18 -16.61 5.02
CA GLY A 32 10.55 -16.97 4.66
C GLY A 32 11.38 -15.76 5.07
N GLY A 33 12.51 -15.95 5.75
CA GLY A 33 13.30 -14.85 6.31
C GLY A 33 13.87 -13.92 5.23
N VAL A 34 13.04 -13.02 4.70
CA VAL A 34 13.47 -11.93 3.83
C VAL A 34 14.30 -11.02 4.72
N ILE A 35 15.61 -10.94 4.47
CA ILE A 35 16.45 -9.99 5.19
C ILE A 35 15.97 -8.60 4.82
N GLU A 36 15.31 -7.95 5.77
CA GLU A 36 14.71 -6.65 5.55
C GLU A 36 15.79 -5.58 5.41
N GLU A 37 15.92 -5.02 4.21
CA GLU A 37 16.92 -4.00 3.89
C GLU A 37 16.28 -2.63 3.63
N CYS A 38 17.03 -1.59 3.93
CA CYS A 38 16.62 -0.22 3.64
C CYS A 38 16.53 0.00 2.12
N SER A 39 15.36 0.40 1.61
CA SER A 39 15.14 0.65 0.17
C SER A 39 15.91 1.84 -0.42
N ASN A 40 16.65 2.59 0.40
CA ASN A 40 17.47 3.73 -0.07
C ASN A 40 18.97 3.42 -0.08
N CYS A 41 19.51 2.83 0.99
CA CYS A 41 20.94 2.56 1.12
C CYS A 41 21.32 1.07 1.15
N GLY A 42 20.35 0.17 1.05
CA GLY A 42 20.58 -1.29 1.06
C GLY A 42 21.07 -1.85 2.40
N THR A 43 21.14 -1.04 3.47
CA THR A 43 21.64 -1.56 4.75
C THR A 43 20.69 -2.58 5.34
N LYS A 44 21.26 -3.75 5.69
CA LYS A 44 20.62 -4.84 6.43
C LYS A 44 20.82 -4.69 7.95
N LYS A 45 21.68 -3.76 8.37
CA LYS A 45 22.01 -3.48 9.77
C LYS A 45 20.97 -2.58 10.47
N GLY A 46 19.79 -2.37 9.86
CA GLY A 46 18.76 -1.52 10.44
C GLY A 46 18.01 -2.28 11.52
N TRP A 47 18.36 -2.06 12.79
CA TRP A 47 17.60 -2.62 13.93
C TRP A 47 16.10 -2.30 13.83
N VAL A 48 15.76 -1.16 13.24
CA VAL A 48 14.38 -0.76 12.92
C VAL A 48 14.33 -0.16 11.50
N LEU A 49 13.42 -0.68 10.67
CA LEU A 49 13.00 -0.05 9.42
C LEU A 49 11.64 0.61 9.58
N HIS A 50 11.49 1.77 8.97
CA HIS A 50 10.31 2.62 9.05
C HIS A 50 9.53 2.57 7.75
N ASN A 51 8.20 2.44 7.84
CA ASN A 51 7.31 2.48 6.69
C ASN A 51 7.01 3.94 6.31
N VAL A 52 7.40 4.35 5.12
CA VAL A 52 7.24 5.73 4.66
C VAL A 52 6.70 5.73 3.24
N ARG A 53 5.71 6.58 2.98
CA ARG A 53 5.19 6.80 1.64
C ARG A 53 6.13 7.75 0.93
N HIS A 54 6.80 7.23 -0.09
CA HIS A 54 7.75 7.96 -0.90
C HIS A 54 7.39 7.81 -2.39
N ARG A 55 7.21 8.93 -3.10
CA ARG A 55 6.79 8.98 -4.51
C ARG A 55 5.58 8.09 -4.80
N ALA A 56 4.52 8.26 -4.00
CA ALA A 56 3.27 7.48 -4.03
C ALA A 56 3.38 5.98 -3.64
N THR A 57 4.58 5.42 -3.51
CA THR A 57 4.80 4.04 -3.09
C THR A 57 5.11 3.92 -1.59
N LEU A 58 4.66 2.84 -0.96
CA LEU A 58 5.10 2.50 0.40
C LEU A 58 6.49 1.85 0.33
N ARG A 59 7.46 2.40 1.06
CA ARG A 59 8.83 1.88 1.11
C ARG A 59 9.31 1.80 2.56
N ARG A 60 10.36 1.00 2.77
CA ARG A 60 10.98 0.85 4.09
C ARG A 60 12.35 1.48 4.11
N PHE A 61 12.60 2.33 5.10
CA PHE A 61 13.87 3.04 5.24
C PHE A 61 14.43 2.86 6.65
N CYS A 62 15.75 2.77 6.77
CA CYS A 62 16.37 2.85 8.09
C CYS A 62 16.23 4.26 8.68
N THR A 63 16.37 4.39 9.99
CA THR A 63 16.28 5.66 10.74
C THR A 63 17.05 6.81 10.07
N SER A 64 18.32 6.60 9.71
CA SER A 64 19.13 7.64 9.04
C SER A 64 18.61 8.02 7.65
N CYS A 65 18.01 7.10 6.89
CA CYS A 65 17.44 7.41 5.58
C CYS A 65 16.12 8.19 5.69
N VAL A 66 15.27 7.86 6.68
CA VAL A 66 14.07 8.66 6.97
C VAL A 66 14.47 10.11 7.24
N LEU A 67 15.44 10.33 8.13
CA LEU A 67 15.86 11.68 8.50
C LEU A 67 16.51 12.45 7.33
N ARG A 68 17.30 11.77 6.49
CA ARG A 68 17.90 12.41 5.29
C ARG A 68 16.87 12.74 4.20
N LEU A 69 15.84 11.92 4.02
CA LEU A 69 14.81 12.15 3.01
C LEU A 69 13.78 13.21 3.45
N HIS A 70 13.68 13.47 4.76
CA HIS A 70 12.69 14.36 5.35
C HIS A 70 13.33 15.45 6.25
N PRO A 71 14.34 16.22 5.77
CA PRO A 71 15.11 17.13 6.62
C PRO A 71 14.31 18.35 7.12
N ALA A 72 13.18 18.68 6.50
CA ALA A 72 12.32 19.78 6.91
C ALA A 72 11.48 19.45 8.17
N TYR A 73 11.25 18.16 8.45
CA TYR A 73 10.30 17.69 9.46
C TYR A 73 10.87 17.64 10.88
N PHE A 74 12.13 18.03 11.10
CA PHE A 74 12.71 18.00 12.44
C PHE A 74 13.93 18.91 12.59
N CYS A 75 14.22 19.32 13.83
CA CYS A 75 15.45 20.04 14.13
C CYS A 75 16.62 19.04 14.20
N PRO A 76 17.70 19.19 13.42
CA PRO A 76 18.81 18.22 13.41
C PRO A 76 19.68 18.24 14.68
N PHE A 77 19.46 19.19 15.59
CA PHE A 77 20.17 19.30 16.86
C PHE A 77 19.42 18.63 18.01
N CYS A 78 18.12 18.91 18.16
CA CYS A 78 17.30 18.36 19.26
C CYS A 78 16.37 17.21 18.84
N PHE A 79 16.30 16.89 17.54
CA PHE A 79 15.45 15.83 16.97
C PHE A 79 13.95 15.95 17.29
N VAL A 80 13.49 17.13 17.69
CA VAL A 80 12.07 17.41 17.84
C VAL A 80 11.42 17.41 16.46
N PHE A 81 10.46 16.49 16.29
CA PHE A 81 9.63 16.37 15.10
C PHE A 81 8.67 17.57 14.99
N ARG A 82 8.43 17.99 13.75
CA ARG A 82 7.54 19.08 13.37
C ARG A 82 6.63 18.59 12.26
N ASP A 83 5.33 18.68 12.52
CA ASP A 83 4.31 18.53 11.50
C ASP A 83 3.75 19.91 11.17
N HIS A 84 3.75 20.30 9.90
CA HIS A 84 3.20 21.59 9.43
C HIS A 84 1.71 21.75 9.72
N ASN A 85 1.03 20.66 10.07
CA ASN A 85 -0.37 20.66 10.45
C ASN A 85 -0.59 20.71 11.98
N SER A 86 0.47 20.72 12.78
CA SER A 86 0.38 20.76 14.25
C SER A 86 0.41 22.19 14.78
N GLN A 87 -0.51 22.52 15.70
CA GLN A 87 -0.56 23.79 16.44
C GLN A 87 0.71 24.07 17.27
N ASN A 88 1.53 23.05 17.53
CA ASN A 88 2.77 23.18 18.30
C ASN A 88 4.01 23.47 17.42
N THR A 89 3.81 23.84 16.16
CA THR A 89 4.92 24.20 15.27
C THR A 89 5.49 25.56 15.68
N PRO A 90 6.80 25.67 15.97
CA PRO A 90 7.42 26.95 16.24
C PRO A 90 7.11 27.94 15.10
N PRO A 91 6.80 29.20 15.42
CA PRO A 91 6.65 30.25 14.42
C PRO A 91 7.83 30.25 13.42
N PRO A 92 7.58 30.49 12.12
CA PRO A 92 8.63 30.43 11.09
C PRO A 92 9.84 31.33 11.38
N ASN A 93 9.63 32.45 12.07
CA ASN A 93 10.66 33.40 12.48
C ASN A 93 11.61 32.87 13.58
N LEU A 94 11.29 31.73 14.21
CA LEU A 94 12.17 31.05 15.16
C LEU A 94 12.96 29.89 14.52
N LEU A 95 12.79 29.70 13.21
CA LEU A 95 13.49 28.67 12.44
C LEU A 95 14.59 29.28 11.58
N VAL A 96 15.72 28.58 11.53
CA VAL A 96 16.85 28.91 10.68
C VAL A 96 17.03 27.82 9.64
N SER A 97 17.07 28.23 8.37
CA SER A 97 17.18 27.34 7.22
C SER A 97 18.63 27.09 6.83
N CYS A 98 18.95 25.83 6.53
CA CYS A 98 20.25 25.45 5.99
C CYS A 98 20.42 26.04 4.58
N SER A 99 21.59 26.60 4.28
CA SER A 99 21.87 27.19 2.98
C SER A 99 21.98 26.19 1.81
N LYS A 100 22.11 24.88 2.09
CA LYS A 100 22.31 23.82 1.07
C LYS A 100 21.14 22.84 0.91
N CYS A 101 20.21 22.77 1.85
CA CYS A 101 19.12 21.79 1.81
C CYS A 101 17.91 22.30 2.60
N PRO A 102 16.72 21.68 2.47
CA PRO A 102 15.52 22.15 3.15
C PRO A 102 15.48 21.81 4.67
N SER A 103 16.63 21.66 5.32
CA SER A 103 16.71 21.42 6.77
C SER A 103 16.44 22.70 7.55
N LEU A 104 15.65 22.58 8.62
CA LEU A 104 15.26 23.70 9.49
C LEU A 104 15.66 23.41 10.94
N SER A 105 16.30 24.37 11.60
CA SER A 105 16.71 24.28 13.01
C SER A 105 16.03 25.36 13.84
N HIS A 106 15.80 25.12 15.13
CA HIS A 106 15.40 26.22 16.02
C HIS A 106 16.57 27.18 16.21
N GLY A 107 16.29 28.48 16.29
CA GLY A 107 17.30 29.49 16.62
C GLY A 107 18.04 29.16 17.91
N ASP A 108 17.31 28.75 18.95
CA ASP A 108 17.88 28.40 20.27
C ASP A 108 18.72 27.12 20.26
N CYS A 109 18.53 26.26 19.25
CA CYS A 109 19.32 25.04 19.09
C CYS A 109 20.65 25.29 18.37
N LEU A 110 20.83 26.48 17.79
CA LEU A 110 22.07 26.80 17.10
C LEU A 110 23.18 27.07 18.12
N PRO A 111 24.40 26.56 17.87
CA PRO A 111 25.56 27.06 18.58
C PRO A 111 25.66 28.57 18.37
N ARG A 112 26.03 29.31 19.43
CA ARG A 112 26.07 30.77 19.45
C ARG A 112 26.79 31.29 18.20
N PRO A 113 26.16 32.19 17.41
CA PRO A 113 26.67 32.54 16.09
C PRO A 113 28.02 33.25 16.21
N SER A 114 29.03 32.76 15.49
CA SER A 114 30.11 33.61 14.98
C SER A 114 29.50 34.46 13.86
N ALA A 115 29.59 35.78 13.99
CA ALA A 115 28.75 36.80 13.33
C ALA A 115 28.74 36.86 11.77
N SER A 116 29.22 35.85 11.03
CA SER A 116 29.49 35.99 9.60
C SER A 116 29.31 34.73 8.73
N ALA A 117 28.88 33.58 9.26
CA ALA A 117 28.71 32.37 8.45
C ALA A 117 27.23 32.00 8.20
N ALA A 118 26.91 31.66 6.95
CA ALA A 118 25.62 31.08 6.60
C ALA A 118 25.43 29.72 7.29
N PHE A 119 24.25 29.49 7.87
CA PHE A 119 23.98 28.26 8.61
C PHE A 119 24.02 27.01 7.71
N LEU A 120 24.72 25.97 8.17
CA LEU A 120 24.73 24.63 7.59
C LEU A 120 24.27 23.61 8.63
N CYS A 121 23.29 22.78 8.26
CA CYS A 121 22.90 21.65 9.12
C CYS A 121 24.02 20.62 9.24
N PRO A 122 24.05 19.78 10.30
CA PRO A 122 25.13 18.82 10.53
C PRO A 122 25.47 17.92 9.32
N PRO A 123 24.50 17.35 8.57
CA PRO A 123 24.80 16.61 7.34
C PRO A 123 25.53 17.46 6.27
N CYS A 124 25.04 18.68 6.01
CA CYS A 124 25.63 19.55 4.99
C CYS A 124 26.97 20.14 5.40
N ALA A 125 27.18 20.39 6.70
CA ALA A 125 28.45 20.85 7.26
C ALA A 125 29.52 19.75 7.15
N SER A 126 29.14 18.48 7.36
CA SER A 126 30.07 17.35 7.23
C SER A 126 30.55 17.09 5.80
N GLY A 127 29.78 17.50 4.78
CA GLY A 127 30.04 17.19 3.38
C GLY A 127 29.95 15.70 3.01
N ASN A 128 29.69 14.81 3.97
CA ASN A 128 29.71 13.36 3.76
C ASN A 128 28.33 12.87 3.26
N PRO A 129 28.24 12.27 2.06
CA PRO A 129 26.98 11.71 1.56
C PRO A 129 26.45 10.55 2.42
N ASN A 130 27.33 9.88 3.16
CA ASN A 130 27.03 8.76 4.04
C ASN A 130 26.87 9.18 5.51
N TYR A 131 26.64 10.47 5.78
CA TYR A 131 26.32 10.95 7.13
C TYR A 131 25.18 10.12 7.75
N SER A 132 25.44 9.56 8.93
CA SER A 132 24.46 8.78 9.68
C SER A 132 24.04 9.52 10.95
N PHE A 133 22.73 9.65 11.15
CA PHE A 133 22.16 10.18 12.39
C PHE A 133 22.09 9.13 13.49
N PHE A 134 22.08 7.86 13.11
CA PHE A 134 21.82 6.73 13.98
C PHE A 134 22.88 5.67 13.75
N GLN A 135 23.72 5.45 14.75
CA GLN A 135 24.73 4.40 14.80
C GLN A 135 24.59 3.74 16.17
N LEU A 136 24.43 2.42 16.18
CA LEU A 136 24.44 1.61 17.40
C LEU A 136 25.76 0.86 17.43
N ASP A 137 26.35 0.75 18.61
CA ASP A 137 27.53 -0.07 18.80
C ASP A 137 27.14 -1.55 18.69
N ASP A 138 27.79 -2.27 17.78
CA ASP A 138 27.50 -3.68 17.49
C ASP A 138 27.74 -4.59 18.73
N HIS A 139 28.57 -4.14 19.68
CA HIS A 139 28.93 -4.88 20.90
C HIS A 139 28.07 -4.58 22.12
N ASN A 140 27.42 -3.40 22.18
CA ASN A 140 26.59 -3.01 23.30
C ASN A 140 25.41 -2.18 22.77
N LYS A 141 24.28 -2.84 22.52
CA LYS A 141 23.07 -2.24 21.93
C LYS A 141 22.32 -1.35 22.92
N VAL A 142 23.04 -0.47 23.60
CA VAL A 142 22.46 0.47 24.56
C VAL A 142 21.98 1.69 23.78
N LEU A 143 20.69 2.00 23.91
CA LEU A 143 20.12 3.25 23.43
C LEU A 143 20.41 4.36 24.44
N ASP A 144 21.26 5.31 24.06
CA ASP A 144 21.39 6.54 24.81
C ASP A 144 20.19 7.48 24.56
N LYS A 145 20.08 8.53 25.38
CA LYS A 145 18.99 9.52 25.28
C LYS A 145 18.93 10.18 23.89
N ARG A 146 20.10 10.39 23.26
CA ARG A 146 20.20 11.03 21.94
C ARG A 146 19.65 10.11 20.85
N LEU A 147 20.14 8.88 20.75
CA LEU A 147 19.69 7.86 19.80
C LEU A 147 18.21 7.54 19.98
N ALA A 148 17.70 7.52 21.22
CA ALA A 148 16.27 7.41 21.48
C ALA A 148 15.49 8.58 20.85
N ALA A 149 15.96 9.82 20.98
CA ALA A 149 15.34 10.98 20.34
C ALA A 149 15.42 10.91 18.80
N VAL A 150 16.55 10.46 18.24
CA VAL A 150 16.71 10.23 16.80
C VAL A 150 15.71 9.19 16.29
N LEU A 151 15.58 8.06 17.00
CA LEU A 151 14.67 6.98 16.64
C LEU A 151 13.21 7.43 16.73
N LEU A 152 12.83 8.11 17.82
CA LEU A 152 11.49 8.66 18.01
C LEU A 152 11.13 9.67 16.92
N CYS A 153 12.08 10.53 16.54
CA CYS A 153 11.92 11.49 15.46
C CYS A 153 11.59 10.79 14.13
N ALA A 154 12.36 9.77 13.76
CA ALA A 154 12.11 9.00 12.55
C ALA A 154 10.76 8.27 12.59
N ALA A 155 10.39 7.71 13.76
CA ALA A 155 9.10 7.08 13.96
C ALA A 155 7.93 8.05 13.78
N ASN A 156 8.04 9.28 14.29
CA ASN A 156 7.02 10.31 14.11
C ASN A 156 6.89 10.74 12.64
N ILE A 157 8.00 10.88 11.91
CA ILE A 157 7.97 11.14 10.46
C ILE A 157 7.27 10.00 9.72
N SER A 158 7.57 8.76 10.07
CA SER A 158 6.93 7.57 9.52
C SER A 158 5.43 7.55 9.81
N ALA A 159 5.03 7.80 11.05
CA ALA A 159 3.63 7.89 11.46
C ALA A 159 2.89 8.97 10.67
N ALA A 160 3.43 10.18 10.59
CA ALA A 160 2.83 11.28 9.81
C ALA A 160 2.73 10.95 8.31
N SER A 161 3.75 10.31 7.75
CA SER A 161 3.75 9.83 6.36
C SER A 161 2.66 8.78 6.11
N MET A 162 2.49 7.85 7.03
CA MET A 162 1.47 6.80 6.97
C MET A 162 0.06 7.33 7.16
N SER A 163 -0.17 8.24 8.09
CA SER A 163 -1.46 8.91 8.24
C SER A 163 -1.89 9.59 6.93
N LYS A 164 -0.96 10.31 6.28
CA LYS A 164 -1.22 10.93 4.96
C LYS A 164 -1.48 9.89 3.88
N ALA A 165 -0.74 8.79 3.88
CA ALA A 165 -0.94 7.69 2.93
C ALA A 165 -2.35 7.11 3.07
N VAL A 166 -2.79 6.81 4.30
CA VAL A 166 -4.12 6.25 4.59
C VAL A 166 -5.22 7.18 4.09
N VAL A 167 -5.14 8.48 4.38
CA VAL A 167 -6.12 9.46 3.90
C VAL A 167 -6.22 9.44 2.37
N THR A 168 -5.08 9.48 1.67
CA THR A 168 -5.10 9.45 0.20
C THR A 168 -5.61 8.13 -0.37
N SER A 169 -5.26 7.00 0.23
CA SER A 169 -5.73 5.69 -0.22
C SER A 169 -7.23 5.51 -0.01
N ARG A 170 -7.79 6.04 1.09
CA ARG A 170 -9.23 6.06 1.33
C ARG A 170 -9.96 6.90 0.27
N ALA A 171 -9.48 8.12 0.03
CA ALA A 171 -10.05 9.01 -0.98
C ALA A 171 -10.01 8.39 -2.39
N GLU A 172 -8.91 7.70 -2.74
CA GLU A 172 -8.78 7.01 -4.03
C GLU A 172 -9.72 5.79 -4.13
N ALA A 173 -9.85 5.01 -3.06
CA ALA A 173 -10.78 3.88 -3.01
C ALA A 173 -12.23 4.35 -3.17
N GLU A 174 -12.65 5.40 -2.47
CA GLU A 174 -13.99 5.99 -2.58
C GLU A 174 -14.26 6.54 -3.97
N LYS A 175 -13.26 7.16 -4.61
CA LYS A 175 -13.36 7.61 -6.00
C LYS A 175 -13.60 6.42 -6.94
N ARG A 176 -12.82 5.34 -6.82
CA ARG A 176 -12.97 4.13 -7.65
C ARG A 176 -14.32 3.45 -7.45
N VAL A 177 -14.86 3.43 -6.23
CA VAL A 177 -16.20 2.89 -5.96
C VAL A 177 -17.27 3.69 -6.71
N ARG A 178 -17.20 5.02 -6.68
CA ARG A 178 -18.15 5.90 -7.40
C ARG A 178 -18.06 5.73 -8.91
N GLU A 179 -16.85 5.69 -9.45
CA GLU A 179 -16.63 5.48 -10.90
C GLU A 179 -17.16 4.12 -11.36
N ALA A 180 -16.89 3.05 -10.59
CA ALA A 180 -17.40 1.71 -10.89
C ALA A 180 -18.93 1.64 -10.81
N ALA A 181 -19.55 2.31 -9.83
CA ALA A 181 -21.01 2.35 -9.71
C ALA A 181 -21.65 3.08 -10.91
N PHE A 182 -21.09 4.21 -11.31
CA PHE A 182 -21.56 4.96 -12.48
C PHE A 182 -21.41 4.16 -13.78
N ALA A 183 -20.28 3.49 -13.97
CA ALA A 183 -20.05 2.62 -15.13
C ALA A 183 -21.06 1.46 -15.19
N ARG A 184 -21.34 0.80 -14.06
CA ARG A 184 -22.36 -0.26 -13.97
C ARG A 184 -23.76 0.24 -14.29
N LYS A 185 -24.14 1.42 -13.79
CA LYS A 185 -25.43 2.04 -14.10
C LYS A 185 -25.56 2.29 -15.61
N ARG A 186 -24.55 2.90 -16.22
CA ARG A 186 -24.53 3.18 -17.66
C ARG A 186 -24.58 1.90 -18.51
N ALA A 187 -23.86 0.86 -18.09
CA ALA A 187 -23.90 -0.44 -18.77
C ALA A 187 -25.29 -1.08 -18.69
N ARG A 188 -25.95 -1.02 -17.53
CA ARG A 188 -27.33 -1.50 -17.35
C ARG A 188 -28.31 -0.73 -18.24
N GLU A 189 -28.25 0.59 -18.24
CA GLU A 189 -29.10 1.43 -19.10
C GLU A 189 -28.91 1.12 -20.60
N ALA A 190 -27.69 0.82 -21.03
CA ALA A 190 -27.42 0.40 -22.40
C ALA A 190 -28.05 -0.96 -22.73
N LEU A 191 -27.95 -1.94 -21.83
CA LEU A 191 -28.59 -3.25 -22.00
C LEU A 191 -30.12 -3.13 -22.02
N ASP A 192 -30.71 -2.33 -21.15
CA ASP A 192 -32.16 -2.10 -21.11
C ASP A 192 -32.65 -1.50 -22.43
N ARG A 193 -31.88 -0.58 -23.04
CA ARG A 193 -32.19 -0.05 -24.38
C ARG A 193 -32.14 -1.11 -25.47
N LEU A 194 -31.18 -2.05 -25.42
CA LEU A 194 -31.12 -3.15 -26.39
C LEU A 194 -32.31 -4.10 -26.26
N VAL A 195 -32.76 -4.41 -25.04
CA VAL A 195 -33.96 -5.23 -24.80
C VAL A 195 -35.21 -4.57 -25.38
N LEU A 196 -35.38 -3.26 -25.15
CA LEU A 196 -36.51 -2.49 -25.72
C LEU A 196 -36.52 -2.53 -27.26
N LEU A 197 -35.36 -2.39 -27.90
CA LEU A 197 -35.25 -2.46 -29.37
C LEU A 197 -35.53 -3.87 -29.91
N SER A 198 -35.04 -4.91 -29.23
CA SER A 198 -35.28 -6.31 -29.61
C SER A 198 -36.77 -6.69 -29.58
N SER A 199 -37.49 -6.22 -28.56
CA SER A 199 -38.95 -6.42 -28.44
C SER A 199 -39.74 -5.68 -29.53
N ARG A 200 -39.21 -4.58 -30.09
CA ARG A 200 -39.87 -3.79 -31.14
C ARG A 200 -39.55 -4.27 -32.56
N GLY A 201 -38.39 -4.89 -32.76
CA GLY A 201 -37.95 -5.47 -34.03
C GLY A 201 -38.72 -6.72 -34.47
N LYS A 202 -39.38 -7.43 -33.53
CA LYS A 202 -40.20 -8.63 -33.84
C LYS A 202 -41.47 -8.34 -34.65
N ASN A 203 -41.86 -7.06 -34.83
CA ASN A 203 -43.12 -6.72 -35.49
C ASN A 203 -42.98 -6.11 -36.90
N LYS A 204 -41.76 -5.88 -37.43
CA LYS A 204 -41.58 -5.33 -38.78
C LYS A 204 -40.23 -5.76 -39.38
N THR A 205 -40.19 -6.91 -40.05
CA THR A 205 -39.27 -7.13 -41.18
C THR A 205 -39.78 -8.34 -42.00
N PRO A 206 -40.17 -8.15 -43.28
CA PRO A 206 -40.34 -9.28 -44.20
C PRO A 206 -39.01 -10.00 -44.41
N PRO A 207 -39.02 -11.29 -44.79
CA PRO A 207 -37.82 -12.11 -44.86
C PRO A 207 -36.87 -11.55 -45.92
N ILE A 208 -35.75 -10.98 -45.48
CA ILE A 208 -34.61 -10.72 -46.37
C ILE A 208 -33.82 -12.02 -46.44
N ALA A 209 -33.90 -12.66 -47.60
CA ALA A 209 -33.15 -13.87 -47.93
C ALA A 209 -31.64 -13.58 -47.86
N PHE A 210 -30.98 -14.10 -46.82
CA PHE A 210 -29.54 -14.28 -46.83
C PHE A 210 -29.23 -15.62 -47.47
N ASN A 211 -28.56 -15.58 -48.62
CA ASN A 211 -28.01 -16.75 -49.30
C ASN A 211 -26.93 -17.40 -48.42
N ASN A 212 -27.18 -18.65 -48.00
CA ASN A 212 -26.19 -19.51 -47.36
C ASN A 212 -25.46 -20.33 -48.44
N GLY A 213 -24.15 -20.08 -48.58
CA GLY A 213 -23.19 -21.10 -49.01
C GLY A 213 -22.65 -21.79 -47.75
N GLY A 214 -22.85 -23.09 -47.63
CA GLY A 214 -22.71 -23.86 -46.38
C GLY A 214 -21.30 -24.20 -45.92
N LEU A 215 -21.22 -24.73 -44.69
CA LEU A 215 -20.67 -26.05 -44.39
C LEU A 215 -20.95 -26.43 -42.91
N ASP A 216 -21.99 -27.25 -42.80
CA ASP A 216 -22.31 -28.36 -41.91
C ASP A 216 -21.43 -28.75 -40.68
N HIS A 217 -22.19 -29.09 -39.63
CA HIS A 217 -22.00 -30.18 -38.65
C HIS A 217 -21.03 -29.99 -37.47
N LYS A 218 -21.61 -29.60 -36.32
CA LYS A 218 -21.67 -30.46 -35.11
C LYS A 218 -22.78 -29.99 -34.14
N HIS A 219 -23.72 -30.90 -33.90
CA HIS A 219 -24.79 -30.87 -32.89
C HIS A 219 -24.32 -30.32 -31.53
N GLN A 220 -25.05 -29.45 -30.84
CA GLN A 220 -26.40 -29.67 -30.27
C GLN A 220 -26.42 -30.77 -29.20
N LEU A 221 -25.80 -30.50 -28.05
CA LEU A 221 -26.11 -31.00 -26.71
C LEU A 221 -25.36 -30.02 -25.80
N ILE A 222 -25.98 -29.03 -25.17
CA ILE A 222 -26.52 -29.12 -23.80
C ILE A 222 -27.40 -27.88 -23.64
N LYS A 223 -28.72 -28.02 -23.79
CA LYS A 223 -29.68 -26.94 -23.45
C LYS A 223 -30.97 -27.47 -22.80
N GLY A 224 -30.95 -28.71 -22.29
CA GLY A 224 -32.13 -29.38 -21.72
C GLY A 224 -32.05 -29.67 -20.23
N GLU A 225 -31.14 -29.07 -19.47
CA GLU A 225 -30.89 -29.49 -18.08
C GLU A 225 -30.64 -28.32 -17.12
N PHE A 226 -31.50 -27.30 -17.16
CA PHE A 226 -31.54 -26.29 -16.09
C PHE A 226 -32.95 -25.89 -15.63
N ASP A 227 -34.00 -26.19 -16.40
CA ASP A 227 -35.38 -25.81 -16.05
C ASP A 227 -36.14 -26.84 -15.19
N HIS A 228 -35.55 -28.00 -14.85
CA HIS A 228 -36.20 -28.98 -13.96
C HIS A 228 -35.75 -28.91 -12.49
N LYS A 229 -34.74 -28.10 -12.15
CA LYS A 229 -34.22 -28.03 -10.76
C LYS A 229 -34.73 -26.83 -9.93
N VAL A 230 -35.49 -25.91 -10.53
CA VAL A 230 -36.07 -24.76 -9.81
C VAL A 230 -37.54 -24.97 -9.41
N LYS A 231 -38.16 -26.08 -9.81
CA LYS A 231 -39.60 -26.33 -9.56
C LYS A 231 -39.92 -27.39 -8.49
N LEU A 232 -38.96 -27.76 -7.64
CA LEU A 232 -39.17 -28.75 -6.56
C LEU A 232 -38.78 -28.31 -5.14
N GLU A 233 -38.47 -27.03 -4.89
CA GLU A 233 -38.31 -26.49 -3.51
C GLU A 233 -39.30 -25.36 -3.22
N LEU A 234 -40.59 -25.57 -3.54
CA LEU A 234 -41.68 -24.69 -3.09
C LEU A 234 -43.00 -25.43 -2.81
N LYS A 235 -42.91 -26.73 -2.54
CA LYS A 235 -43.98 -27.52 -1.92
C LYS A 235 -43.35 -28.59 -1.03
N GLU A 236 -42.97 -28.17 0.16
CA GLU A 236 -43.19 -28.85 1.44
C GLU A 236 -43.04 -27.83 2.57
#